data_AF-A0A2D2MDY0-F1
#
_entry.id   AF-A0A2D2MDY0-F1
#
_cell.length_a   1.000
_cell.length_b   1.000
_cell.length_c   1.000
_cell.angle_alpha   90.00
_cell.angle_beta   90.00
_cell.angle_gamma   90.00
#
_symmetry.space_group_name_H-M   'P 1'
#
loop_
_entity.id
_entity.type
_entity.pdbx_description
1 polymer ?
#
loop_
_entity_poly.entity_id
_entity_poly.type
_entity_poly.pdbx_seq_one_letter_code
_entity_poly.pdbx_strand_id
1 'polypeptide(L)' 'MDGIELVCPECGHFGVSSLIMKQRAMRAFDVERTQTFLHCEREINPDRIPLINSETVIWA' A
#
# COMPACT_ATOMS: atom_id res chain seq x y z
N MET A 1 0.89 2.40 16.31
CA MET A 1 0.78 1.91 14.92
C MET A 1 2.19 1.81 14.39
N ASP A 2 2.76 0.60 14.36
CA ASP A 2 4.11 0.39 13.84
C ASP A 2 3.99 0.22 12.32
N GLY A 3 4.15 1.28 11.55
CA GLY A 3 3.98 1.27 10.09
C GLY A 3 4.65 2.47 9.44
N ILE A 4 4.80 2.44 8.12
CA ILE A 4 5.32 3.57 7.34
C ILE A 4 4.16 4.21 6.59
N GLU A 5 4.05 5.53 6.65
CA GLU A 5 3.15 6.28 5.81
C GLU A 5 3.81 6.55 4.45
N LEU A 6 3.17 6.14 3.37
CA LEU A 6 3.56 6.47 2.01
C LEU A 6 2.64 7.56 1.48
N VAL A 7 3.24 8.66 1.05
CA VAL A 7 2.53 9.77 0.43
C VAL A 7 2.79 9.73 -1.07
N CYS A 8 1.75 9.44 -1.85
CA CYS A 8 1.76 9.59 -3.31
C CYS A 8 1.04 10.90 -3.67
N PRO A 9 1.69 11.83 -4.39
CA PRO A 9 1.06 13.09 -4.81
C PRO A 9 -0.22 12.91 -5.65
N GLU A 10 -0.30 11.81 -6.40
CA GLU A 10 -1.42 11.50 -7.31
C GLU A 10 -2.49 10.62 -6.64
N CYS A 11 -2.07 9.81 -5.66
CA CYS A 11 -2.85 8.70 -5.12
C CYS A 11 -3.36 8.96 -3.68
N GLY A 12 -2.70 9.85 -2.93
CA GLY A 12 -3.02 10.15 -1.53
C GLY A 12 -2.06 9.52 -0.52
N HIS A 13 -2.50 9.41 0.73
CA HIS A 13 -1.73 8.90 1.87
C HIS A 13 -2.11 7.46 2.18
N PHE A 14 -1.12 6.61 2.46
CA PHE A 14 -1.33 5.19 2.75
C PHE A 14 -0.52 4.71 3.93
N GLY A 15 -1.15 3.89 4.78
CA GLY A 15 -0.45 3.17 5.83
C GLY A 15 0.08 1.84 5.31
N VAL A 16 1.37 1.58 5.53
CA VAL A 16 1.97 0.25 5.34
C VAL A 16 2.27 -0.36 6.69
N SER A 17 1.70 -1.55 6.95
CA SER A 17 1.92 -2.27 8.21
C SER A 17 3.39 -2.68 8.39
N SER A 18 3.92 -2.57 9.63
CA SER A 18 5.27 -3.09 9.97
C SER A 18 5.42 -4.60 9.71
N LEU A 19 4.32 -5.35 9.68
CA LEU A 19 4.34 -6.76 9.33
C LEU A 19 4.85 -6.97 7.89
N ILE A 20 4.40 -6.12 6.96
CA ILE A 20 4.87 -6.12 5.57
C ILE A 20 6.33 -5.68 5.49
N MET A 21 6.71 -4.66 6.28
CA MET A 21 8.10 -4.20 6.32
C MET A 21 9.06 -5.30 6.81
N LYS A 22 8.61 -6.19 7.71
CA LYS A 22 9.38 -7.37 8.13
C LYS A 22 9.46 -8.45 7.04
N GLN A 23 8.43 -8.59 6.19
CA GLN A 23 8.42 -9.54 5.06
C GLN A 23 9.25 -9.05 3.86
N ARG A 24 9.52 -7.73 3.78
CA ARG A 24 10.29 -7.08 2.70
C ARG A 24 11.72 -7.61 2.52
N ALA A 25 12.28 -8.32 3.51
CA ALA A 25 13.70 -8.70 3.54
C ALA A 25 14.22 -9.48 2.29
N MET A 26 13.34 -10.03 1.44
CA MET A 26 13.73 -10.70 0.20
C MET A 26 12.83 -10.41 -1.02
N ARG A 27 11.89 -9.45 -0.93
CA ARG A 27 10.94 -9.18 -2.03
C ARG A 27 10.87 -7.70 -2.34
N ALA A 28 11.05 -7.38 -3.61
CA ALA A 28 10.83 -6.04 -4.12
C ALA A 28 9.32 -5.76 -4.11
N PHE A 29 8.96 -4.55 -3.70
CA PHE A 29 7.59 -4.08 -3.71
C PHE A 29 7.26 -3.59 -5.12
N ASP A 30 6.15 -4.06 -5.71
CA ASP A 30 5.71 -3.60 -7.01
C ASP A 30 4.94 -2.29 -6.85
N VAL A 31 5.67 -1.17 -6.97
CA VAL A 31 5.14 0.18 -6.77
C VAL A 31 4.04 0.49 -7.78
N GLU A 32 4.24 0.16 -9.05
CA GLU A 32 3.31 0.51 -10.14
C GLU A 32 1.99 -0.24 -10.02
N ARG A 33 2.04 -1.55 -9.77
CA ARG A 33 0.81 -2.33 -9.55
C ARG A 33 0.10 -1.92 -8.28
N THR A 34 0.84 -1.61 -7.22
CA THR A 34 0.23 -1.12 -5.98
C THR A 34 -0.45 0.22 -6.21
N GLN A 35 0.17 1.15 -6.93
CA GLN A 35 -0.48 2.42 -7.31
C GLN A 35 -1.78 2.18 -8.09
N THR A 36 -1.78 1.25 -9.04
CA THR A 36 -2.98 0.92 -9.82
C THR A 36 -4.10 0.37 -8.94
N PHE A 37 -3.78 -0.59 -8.05
CA PHE A 37 -4.72 -1.13 -7.08
C PHE A 37 -5.30 -0.02 -6.17
N LEU A 38 -4.45 0.86 -5.65
CA LEU A 38 -4.86 1.95 -4.76
C LEU A 38 -5.76 2.97 -5.49
N HIS A 39 -5.48 3.26 -6.76
CA HIS A 39 -6.35 4.10 -7.56
C HIS A 39 -7.75 3.50 -7.71
N CYS A 40 -7.85 2.22 -8.05
CA CYS A 40 -9.14 1.53 -8.15
C CYS A 40 -9.88 1.49 -6.80
N GLU A 41 -9.19 1.18 -5.70
CA GLU A 41 -9.80 1.14 -4.37
C GLU A 41 -10.35 2.50 -3.95
N ARG A 42 -9.68 3.60 -4.32
CA ARG A 42 -10.14 4.97 -4.03
C ARG A 42 -11.32 5.40 -4.88
N GLU A 43 -11.40 4.95 -6.13
CA GLU A 43 -12.59 5.16 -6.97
C GLU A 43 -13.83 4.43 -6.41
N ILE A 44 -13.63 3.25 -5.82
CA ILE A 44 -14.71 2.46 -5.23
C ILE A 44 -15.08 2.96 -3.83
N ASN A 45 -14.08 3.36 -3.02
CA ASN A 45 -14.21 3.73 -1.61
C ASN A 45 -13.53 5.06 -1.30
N PRO A 46 -14.08 6.21 -1.75
CA PRO A 46 -13.40 7.51 -1.67
C PRO A 46 -13.13 8.00 -0.23
N ASP A 47 -13.93 7.59 0.75
CA ASP A 47 -13.81 8.03 2.15
C ASP A 47 -12.90 7.13 3.01
N ARG A 48 -12.34 6.06 2.42
CA ARG A 48 -11.49 5.11 3.15
C ARG A 48 -10.03 5.28 2.76
N ILE A 49 -9.16 5.18 3.77
CA ILE A 49 -7.72 5.09 3.55
C ILE A 49 -7.40 3.61 3.31
N PRO A 50 -6.93 3.21 2.11
CA PRO A 50 -6.57 1.83 1.86
C PRO A 50 -5.32 1.45 2.67
N LEU A 51 -5.38 0.28 3.30
CA LEU A 51 -4.31 -0.27 4.14
C LEU A 51 -3.62 -1.42 3.39
N ILE A 52 -2.30 -1.32 3.25
CA ILE A 52 -1.50 -2.41 2.68
C ILE A 52 -1.08 -3.36 3.81
N ASN A 53 -1.58 -4.58 3.76
CA ASN A 53 -1.32 -5.66 4.72
C ASN A 53 -0.87 -6.93 3.98
N SER A 54 -0.64 -8.04 4.70
CA SER A 54 -0.17 -9.31 4.12
C SER A 54 -1.09 -9.91 3.06
N GLU A 55 -2.36 -9.52 3.02
CA GLU A 55 -3.35 -10.02 2.08
C GLU A 55 -3.42 -9.13 0.82
N THR A 56 -3.12 -7.83 0.95
CA THR A 56 -3.25 -6.84 -0.15
C THR A 56 -1.92 -6.39 -0.72
N VAL A 57 -0.79 -6.82 -0.16
CA VAL A 57 0.55 -6.46 -0.65
C VAL A 57 0.83 -7.08 -2.02
N ILE A 58 1.27 -6.25 -2.98
CA ILE A 58 1.69 -6.70 -4.30
C ILE A 58 3.22 -6.67 -4.35
N TRP A 59 3.81 -7.85 -4.54
CA TRP A 59 5.25 -8.03 -4.72
C TRP A 59 5.61 -8.12 -6.20
N ALA A 60 6.82 -7.69 -6.56
CA ALA A 60 7.39 -7.83 -7.91
C ALA A 60 7.96 -9.22 -8.15
#